data_AF-R7Q782-F1
#
_entry.id   AF-R7Q782-F1
#
_cell.length_a   1.000
_cell.length_b   1.000
_cell.length_c   1.000
_cell.angle_alpha   90.00
_cell.angle_beta   90.00
_cell.angle_gamma   90.00
#
_symmetry.space_group_name_H-M   'P 1'
#
loop_
_entity.id
_entity.type
_entity.pdbx_description
1 polymer ?
#
loop_
_entity_poly.entity_id
_entity_poly.type
_entity_poly.pdbx_seq_one_letter_code
_entity_poly.pdbx_strand_id
1 'polypeptide(L)'
;MSRVVTLFYILYCLVLSPKLGLLYTPFLLLFYAVSRAFCNYAGPDATVPWALAFHFIAWFAQIVGHYVFEGKSPAFMDSLFQSLLAAPIVIWLEVVFSLGFMPETKARLQRARVVAKARKAVAKN
;
A
#
# COMPACT_ATOMS: atom_id res chain seq x y z
N MET A 1 7.71 13.20 0.70
CA MET A 1 6.42 12.78 1.26
C MET A 1 5.81 13.95 2.03
N SER A 2 4.56 14.32 1.73
CA SER A 2 3.87 15.44 2.40
C SER A 2 3.45 15.05 3.81
N ARG A 3 3.50 16.00 4.76
CA ARG A 3 3.00 15.83 6.14
C ARG A 3 1.54 15.39 6.17
N VAL A 4 0.72 15.98 5.30
CA VAL A 4 -0.72 15.68 5.20
C VAL A 4 -0.92 14.23 4.81
N VAL A 5 -0.20 13.76 3.78
CA VAL A 5 -0.28 12.37 3.30
C VAL A 5 0.21 11.40 4.37
N THR A 6 1.31 11.71 5.06
CA THR A 6 1.82 10.88 6.16
C THR A 6 0.80 10.75 7.30
N LEU A 7 0.26 11.87 7.78
CA LEU A 7 -0.74 11.85 8.86
C LEU A 7 -2.01 11.12 8.44
N PHE A 8 -2.48 11.34 7.21
CA PHE A 8 -3.63 10.65 6.67
C PHE A 8 -3.47 9.11 6.73
N TYR A 9 -2.35 8.57 6.22
CA TYR A 9 -2.12 7.12 6.23
C TYR A 9 -1.90 6.57 7.64
N ILE A 10 -1.24 7.32 8.54
CA ILE A 10 -1.10 6.91 9.95
C ILE A 10 -2.48 6.77 10.59
N LEU A 11 -3.31 7.81 10.50
CA LEU A 11 -4.65 7.81 11.10
C LEU A 11 -5.53 6.72 10.49
N TYR A 12 -5.52 6.60 9.16
CA TYR A 12 -6.28 5.58 8.46
C TYR A 12 -5.90 4.17 8.90
N CYS A 13 -4.60 3.85 8.99
CA CYS A 13 -4.15 2.53 9.41
C CYS A 13 -4.42 2.27 10.90
N LEU A 14 -4.33 3.28 11.77
CA LEU A 14 -4.68 3.15 13.19
C LEU A 14 -6.18 2.88 13.38
N VAL A 15 -7.05 3.56 12.62
CA VAL A 15 -8.50 3.33 12.63
C VAL A 15 -8.83 1.93 12.09
N LEU A 16 -8.15 1.50 11.02
CA LEU A 16 -8.38 0.18 10.43
C LEU A 16 -7.94 -0.96 11.36
N SER A 17 -6.77 -0.83 11.99
CA SER A 17 -6.23 -1.80 12.94
C SER A 17 -5.10 -1.16 13.74
N PRO A 18 -5.30 -0.89 15.06
CA PRO A 18 -4.28 -0.24 15.88
C PRO A 18 -2.93 -0.95 15.85
N LYS A 19 -2.92 -2.30 15.90
CA LYS A 19 -1.69 -3.10 15.83
C LYS A 19 -0.95 -2.89 14.50
N LEU A 20 -1.67 -2.91 13.38
CA LEU A 20 -1.08 -2.72 12.06
C LEU A 20 -0.56 -1.29 11.87
N GLY A 21 -1.35 -0.30 12.30
CA GLY A 21 -1.01 1.12 12.24
C GLY A 21 0.20 1.47 13.10
N LEU A 22 0.30 0.92 14.32
CA LEU A 22 1.47 1.12 15.19
C LEU A 22 2.75 0.58 14.56
N LEU A 23 2.69 -0.61 13.93
CA LEU A 23 3.84 -1.16 13.22
C LEU A 23 4.21 -0.33 11.99
N TYR A 24 3.24 0.27 11.29
CA TYR A 24 3.51 1.04 10.07
C TYR A 24 4.01 2.47 10.33
N THR A 25 3.55 3.07 11.43
CA THR A 25 3.84 4.45 11.81
C THR A 25 5.33 4.80 11.78
N PRO A 26 6.26 4.03 12.39
CA PRO A 26 7.69 4.37 12.35
C PRO A 26 8.25 4.41 10.92
N PHE A 27 7.77 3.54 10.02
CA PHE A 27 8.20 3.55 8.61
C PHE A 27 7.68 4.78 7.87
N LEU A 28 6.41 5.14 8.08
CA LEU A 28 5.83 6.36 7.48
C LEU A 28 6.52 7.63 7.98
N LEU A 29 6.86 7.69 9.27
CA LEU A 29 7.62 8.80 9.86
C LEU A 29 9.06 8.83 9.34
N LEU A 30 9.71 7.67 9.18
CA LEU A 30 11.03 7.56 8.59
C LEU A 30 11.06 8.05 7.14
N PHE A 31 10.11 7.61 6.30
CA PHE A 31 10.00 8.10 4.92
C PHE A 31 9.76 9.60 4.84
N TYR A 32 8.93 10.14 5.74
CA TYR A 32 8.75 11.58 5.85
C TYR A 32 10.05 12.29 6.25
N ALA A 33 10.74 11.82 7.28
CA ALA A 33 11.98 12.40 7.78
C ALA A 33 13.09 12.38 6.72
N VAL A 34 13.31 11.24 6.07
CA VAL A 34 14.31 11.07 5.00
C VAL A 34 13.98 11.97 3.82
N SER A 35 12.72 11.98 3.36
CA SER A 35 12.31 12.85 2.26
C SER A 35 12.50 14.33 2.59
N ARG A 36 12.27 14.73 3.83
CA ARG A 36 12.50 16.10 4.29
C ARG A 36 13.98 16.45 4.38
N ALA A 37 14.80 15.55 4.93
CA ALA A 37 16.23 15.74 5.00
C ALA A 37 16.83 15.89 3.60
N PHE A 38 16.39 15.05 2.66
CA PHE A 38 16.83 15.13 1.27
C PHE A 38 16.42 16.45 0.60
N CYS A 39 15.17 16.89 0.78
CA CYS A 39 14.71 18.18 0.25
C CYS A 39 15.48 19.37 0.86
N ASN A 40 15.76 19.33 2.16
CA ASN A 40 16.55 20.36 2.83
C ASN A 40 18.01 20.40 2.35
N TYR A 41 18.59 19.25 2.01
CA TYR A 41 19.98 19.15 1.59
C TYR A 41 20.17 19.51 0.11
N ALA A 42 19.35 18.94 -0.78
CA ALA A 42 19.52 19.08 -2.23
C ALA A 42 18.62 20.17 -2.86
N GLY A 43 17.68 20.73 -2.09
CA GLY A 43 16.70 21.70 -2.57
C GLY A 43 15.55 21.10 -3.38
N PRO A 44 14.47 21.84 -3.58
CA PRO A 44 13.29 21.37 -4.32
C PRO A 44 13.61 21.04 -5.79
N ASP A 45 14.48 21.82 -6.42
CA ASP A 45 14.80 21.68 -7.86
C ASP A 45 15.46 20.34 -8.19
N ALA A 46 16.28 19.81 -7.28
CA ALA A 46 16.86 18.48 -7.43
C ALA A 46 15.92 17.37 -6.94
N THR A 47 15.16 17.61 -5.86
CA THR A 47 14.37 16.55 -5.22
C THR A 47 13.04 16.23 -5.90
N VAL A 48 12.37 17.21 -6.49
CA VAL A 48 11.08 17.02 -7.18
C VAL A 48 11.21 16.10 -8.41
N PRO A 49 12.20 16.25 -9.30
CA PRO A 49 12.38 15.35 -10.44
C PRO A 49 12.57 13.88 -10.00
N TRP A 50 13.38 13.64 -8.97
CA TRP A 50 13.55 12.28 -8.42
C TRP A 50 12.25 11.74 -7.84
N ALA A 51 11.50 12.54 -7.08
CA ALA A 51 10.21 12.12 -6.55
C ALA A 51 9.21 11.74 -7.65
N LEU A 52 9.16 12.52 -8.74
CA LEU A 52 8.34 12.21 -9.90
C LEU A 52 8.82 10.93 -10.61
N ALA A 53 10.12 10.76 -10.81
CA ALA A 53 10.68 9.56 -11.43
C ALA A 53 10.29 8.30 -10.65
N PHE A 54 10.48 8.29 -9.32
CA PHE A 54 10.06 7.17 -8.48
C PHE A 54 8.54 6.95 -8.53
N HIS A 55 7.75 8.02 -8.57
CA HIS A 55 6.30 7.93 -8.68
C HIS A 55 5.88 7.22 -9.97
N PHE A 56 6.40 7.65 -11.13
CA PHE A 56 6.08 7.03 -12.41
C PHE A 56 6.58 5.59 -12.49
N ILE A 57 7.81 5.31 -12.04
CA ILE A 57 8.35 3.94 -12.01
C ILE A 57 7.44 3.02 -11.16
N ALA A 58 7.01 3.49 -9.99
CA ALA A 58 6.10 2.72 -9.13
C ALA A 58 4.74 2.46 -9.79
N TRP A 59 4.17 3.45 -10.49
CA TRP A 59 2.93 3.27 -11.23
C TRP A 59 3.07 2.30 -12.40
N PHE A 60 4.16 2.40 -13.18
CA PHE A 60 4.45 1.44 -14.24
C PHE A 60 4.59 0.03 -13.69
N ALA A 61 5.33 -0.14 -12.59
CA ALA A 61 5.46 -1.42 -11.92
C ALA A 61 4.10 -2.00 -11.47
N GLN A 62 3.19 -1.17 -10.96
CA GLN A 62 1.82 -1.60 -10.59
C GLN A 62 1.01 -2.05 -11.82
N ILE A 63 1.03 -1.25 -12.91
CA ILE A 63 0.32 -1.57 -14.15
C ILE A 63 0.84 -2.89 -14.72
N VAL A 64 2.17 -3.03 -14.84
CA VAL A 64 2.81 -4.26 -15.33
C VAL A 64 2.50 -5.44 -14.40
N GLY A 65 2.56 -5.25 -13.09
CA GLY A 65 2.16 -6.22 -12.07
C GLY A 65 0.79 -6.82 -12.35
N HIS A 66 -0.22 -5.96 -12.51
CA HIS A 66 -1.59 -6.39 -12.73
C HIS A 66 -1.81 -7.06 -14.09
N TYR A 67 -1.27 -6.49 -15.18
CA TYR A 67 -1.49 -7.04 -16.51
C TYR A 67 -0.69 -8.32 -16.79
N VAL A 68 0.60 -8.35 -16.41
CA VAL A 68 1.51 -9.44 -16.78
C VAL A 68 1.46 -10.59 -15.76
N PHE A 69 1.46 -10.28 -14.46
CA PHE A 69 1.55 -11.31 -13.43
C PHE A 69 0.19 -11.74 -12.88
N GLU A 70 -0.77 -10.82 -12.77
CA GLU A 70 -2.11 -11.14 -12.26
C GLU A 70 -3.14 -11.42 -13.35
N GLY A 71 -2.86 -11.05 -14.60
CA GLY A 71 -3.77 -11.19 -15.75
C GLY A 71 -5.09 -10.44 -15.59
N LYS A 72 -5.10 -9.33 -14.84
CA LYS A 72 -6.31 -8.56 -14.53
C LYS A 72 -6.15 -7.10 -14.91
N SER A 73 -7.29 -6.42 -15.10
CA SER A 73 -7.31 -4.97 -15.16
C SER A 73 -6.75 -4.38 -13.85
N PRO A 74 -5.99 -3.28 -13.91
CA PRO A 74 -5.52 -2.57 -12.73
C PRO A 74 -6.69 -2.20 -11.83
N ALA A 75 -6.55 -2.41 -10.53
CA ALA A 75 -7.63 -2.21 -9.57
C ALA A 75 -8.20 -0.77 -9.58
N PHE A 76 -7.40 0.23 -9.98
CA PHE A 76 -7.85 1.61 -10.04
C PHE A 76 -8.91 1.86 -11.12
N MET A 77 -9.03 0.95 -12.11
CA MET A 77 -10.07 0.98 -13.12
C MET A 77 -11.46 0.66 -12.54
N ASP A 78 -11.50 -0.05 -11.41
CA ASP A 78 -12.76 -0.35 -10.70
C ASP A 78 -13.12 0.78 -9.73
N SER A 79 -12.13 1.25 -8.95
CA SER A 79 -12.28 2.39 -8.04
C SER A 79 -10.93 2.99 -7.65
N LEU A 80 -10.58 4.14 -8.23
CA LEU A 80 -9.32 4.83 -7.95
C LEU A 80 -9.13 5.10 -6.45
N PHE A 81 -10.18 5.59 -5.78
CA PHE A 81 -10.11 5.91 -4.35
C PHE A 81 -9.84 4.67 -3.51
N GLN A 82 -10.56 3.56 -3.74
CA GLN A 82 -10.34 2.33 -3.01
C GLN A 82 -8.94 1.77 -3.27
N SER A 83 -8.45 1.83 -4.51
CA SER A 83 -7.10 1.36 -4.85
C SER A 83 -6.01 2.17 -4.17
N LEU A 84 -6.13 3.49 -4.12
CA LEU A 84 -5.15 4.35 -3.45
C LEU A 84 -5.08 4.05 -1.94
N LEU A 85 -6.21 3.78 -1.30
CA LEU A 85 -6.23 3.40 0.12
C LEU A 85 -5.71 1.98 0.35
N ALA A 86 -6.12 1.02 -0.49
CA ALA A 86 -5.84 -0.38 -0.27
C ALA A 86 -4.42 -0.77 -0.65
N ALA A 87 -3.85 -0.21 -1.72
CA ALA A 87 -2.56 -0.64 -2.25
C ALA A 87 -1.41 -0.52 -1.21
N PRO A 88 -1.24 0.60 -0.49
CA PRO A 88 -0.23 0.70 0.56
C PRO A 88 -0.43 -0.31 1.70
N ILE A 89 -1.69 -0.57 2.09
CA ILE A 89 -2.01 -1.53 3.15
C ILE A 89 -1.69 -2.95 2.72
N VAL A 90 -2.02 -3.34 1.49
CA VAL A 90 -1.76 -4.70 0.98
C VAL A 90 -0.26 -4.99 1.00
N ILE A 91 0.55 -4.07 0.48
CA ILE A 91 2.01 -4.19 0.49
C ILE A 91 2.52 -4.23 1.94
N TRP A 92 1.99 -3.36 2.82
CA TRP A 92 2.38 -3.36 4.22
C TRP A 92 2.04 -4.68 4.95
N LEU A 93 0.87 -5.25 4.69
CA LEU A 93 0.48 -6.56 5.22
C LEU A 93 1.41 -7.67 4.73
N GLU A 94 1.84 -7.63 3.47
CA GLU A 94 2.80 -8.61 2.95
C GLU A 94 4.14 -8.53 3.67
N VAL A 95 4.65 -7.32 3.94
CA VAL A 95 5.87 -7.12 4.74
C VAL A 95 5.68 -7.61 6.17
N VAL A 96 4.59 -7.24 6.84
CA VAL A 96 4.30 -7.68 8.21
C VAL A 96 4.18 -9.20 8.29
N PHE A 97 3.51 -9.83 7.31
CA PHE A 97 3.32 -11.27 7.26
C PHE A 97 4.58 -12.04 6.86
N SER A 98 5.47 -11.46 6.05
CA SER A 98 6.76 -12.08 5.70
C SER A 98 7.73 -12.07 6.88
N LEU A 99 7.64 -11.04 7.74
CA LEU A 99 8.36 -10.96 9.02
C LEU A 99 7.75 -11.85 10.12
N GLY A 100 6.68 -12.60 9.83
CA GLY A 100 6.04 -13.52 10.78
C GLY A 100 5.08 -12.85 11.78
N PHE A 101 4.82 -11.55 11.65
CA PHE A 101 3.87 -10.86 12.51
C PHE A 101 2.42 -11.17 12.11
N MET A 102 1.50 -11.06 13.08
CA MET A 102 0.05 -11.19 12.89
C MET A 102 -0.44 -12.48 12.17
N PRO A 103 0.02 -13.69 12.57
CA PRO A 103 -0.31 -14.94 11.89
C PRO A 103 -1.82 -15.24 11.87
N GLU A 104 -2.55 -14.90 12.93
CA GLU A 104 -4.00 -15.08 12.99
C GLU A 104 -4.73 -14.22 11.95
N THR A 105 -4.25 -12.99 11.73
CA THR A 105 -4.85 -12.08 10.74
C THR A 105 -4.58 -12.59 9.33
N LYS A 106 -3.38 -13.10 9.06
CA LYS A 106 -3.04 -13.77 7.80
C LYS A 106 -3.96 -14.97 7.55
N ALA A 107 -4.13 -15.84 8.54
CA ALA A 107 -4.99 -17.02 8.43
C ALA A 107 -6.46 -16.66 8.20
N ARG A 108 -6.97 -15.64 8.91
CA ARG A 108 -8.34 -15.14 8.72
C ARG A 108 -8.54 -14.57 7.31
N LEU A 109 -7.58 -13.79 6.80
CA LEU A 109 -7.64 -13.23 5.46
C LEU A 109 -7.61 -14.32 4.38
N GLN A 110 -6.77 -15.34 4.55
CA GLN A 110 -6.72 -16.49 3.64
C GLN A 110 -8.06 -17.26 3.62
N ARG A 111 -8.64 -17.55 4.79
CA ARG A 111 -9.97 -18.18 4.88
C ARG A 111 -11.05 -17.33 4.20
N ALA A 112 -11.07 -16.02 4.45
CA ALA A 112 -12.03 -15.10 3.83
C ALA A 112 -11.89 -15.08 2.29
N ARG A 113 -10.67 -15.15 1.76
CA ARG A 113 -10.42 -15.23 0.31
C ARG A 113 -10.97 -16.52 -0.29
N VAL A 114 -10.82 -17.66 0.37
CA VAL A 114 -11.38 -18.94 -0.08
C VAL A 114 -12.91 -18.88 -0.11
N VAL A 115 -13.54 -18.40 0.96
CA VAL A 115 -15.01 -18.26 1.04
C VAL A 115 -15.53 -17.30 -0.04
N ALA A 116 -14.86 -16.17 -0.26
CA ALA A 116 -15.24 -15.21 -1.29
C ALA A 116 -15.15 -15.81 -2.71
N LYS A 117 -14.11 -16.60 -3.00
CA LYS A 117 -13.97 -17.31 -4.27
C LYS A 117 -15.10 -18.34 -4.46
N ALA A 118 -15.40 -19.13 -3.42
CA ALA A 118 -16.47 -20.12 -3.47
C ALA A 118 -17.85 -19.47 -3.73
N ARG A 119 -18.16 -18.36 -3.03
CA ARG A 119 -19.41 -17.60 -3.25
C ARG A 119 -19.53 -17.08 -4.67
N LYS A 120 -18.45 -16.55 -5.25
CA LYS A 120 -18.44 -16.08 -6.65
C LYS A 120 -18.63 -17.22 -7.65
N ALA A 121 -18.10 -18.41 -7.37
CA ALA A 121 -18.29 -19.59 -8.23
C ALA A 121 -19.75 -20.06 -8.21
N VAL A 122 -20.38 -20.12 -7.04
CA VAL A 122 -21.80 -20.49 -6.91
C VAL A 122 -22.70 -19.47 -7.61
N ALA A 123 -22.43 -18.17 -7.47
CA ALA A 123 -23.24 -17.11 -8.10
C ALA A 123 -23.12 -17.03 -9.64
N LYS A 124 -22.16 -17.76 -10.23
CA LYS A 124 -21.95 -17.81 -11.69
C LYS A 124 -22.62 -19.05 -12.33
N ASN A 125 -23.05 -20.02 -11.51
CA ASN A 125 -23.82 -21.20 -11.93
C ASN A 125 -25.31 -20.92 -11.80
#